data_AF-A0A482VQ75-F1
#
_entry.id   AF-A0A482VQ75-F1
#
_cell.length_a   1.000
_cell.length_b   1.000
_cell.length_c   1.000
_cell.angle_alpha   90.00
_cell.angle_beta   90.00
_cell.angle_gamma   90.00
#
_symmetry.space_group_name_H-M   'P 1'
#
loop_
_entity.id
_entity.type
_entity.pdbx_description
1 polymer ?
#
loop_
_entity_poly.entity_id
_entity_poly.type
_entity_poly.pdbx_seq_one_letter_code
_entity_poly.pdbx_strand_id
1 'polypeptide(L)' 'MSDGTFLVSIIGQIEYADILAPAGSSWHCKYEFVTGPDWKVIGGLEAGLSQTSNVVINGDRVVLNFPLEINFKSTNIYG' A
#
# COMPACT_ATOMS: atom_id res chain seq x y z
N MET A 1 36.06 6.28 -0.11
CA MET A 1 34.77 6.92 0.24
C MET A 1 33.82 5.78 0.53
N SER A 2 33.20 5.74 1.71
CA SER A 2 32.09 4.83 1.91
C SER A 2 30.91 5.41 1.13
N ASP A 3 30.56 4.78 0.02
CA ASP A 3 29.37 5.13 -0.76
C ASP A 3 28.13 4.77 0.08
N GLY A 4 27.81 5.65 1.02
CA GLY A 4 26.73 5.46 1.98
C GLY A 4 25.43 5.18 1.25
N THR A 5 24.64 4.25 1.77
CA THR A 5 23.31 3.94 1.25
C THR A 5 22.28 4.36 2.28
N PHE A 6 21.19 4.97 1.83
CA PHE A 6 20.02 5.21 2.67
C PHE A 6 18.96 4.14 2.38
N LEU A 7 18.36 3.58 3.44
CA LEU A 7 17.38 2.50 3.34
C LEU A 7 16.10 2.93 4.07
N VAL A 8 14.95 2.66 3.45
CA VAL A 8 13.62 2.88 4.02
C VAL A 8 12.82 1.60 3.92
N SER A 9 12.19 1.20 5.02
CA SER A 9 11.24 0.08 5.06
C SER A 9 9.87 0.62 5.46
N ILE A 10 8.85 0.30 4.67
CA ILE A 10 7.46 0.65 4.92
C ILE A 10 6.70 -0.65 5.16
N ILE A 11 6.14 -0.77 6.35
CA ILE A 11 5.33 -1.93 6.76
C ILE A 11 4.04 -1.39 7.37
N GLY A 12 2.90 -1.91 6.94
CA GLY A 12 1.59 -1.51 7.43
C GLY A 12 0.48 -2.33 6.79
N GLN A 13 -0.75 -1.83 6.92
CA GLN A 13 -1.91 -2.42 6.28
C GLN A 13 -3.01 -1.38 6.05
N ILE A 14 -3.78 -1.56 4.98
CA ILE A 14 -5.05 -0.88 4.75
C ILE A 14 -6.14 -1.79 5.35
N GLU A 15 -6.62 -1.43 6.55
CA GLU A 15 -7.59 -2.27 7.27
C GLU A 15 -8.98 -2.16 6.66
N TYR A 16 -9.48 -0.93 6.50
CA TYR A 16 -10.82 -0.67 5.98
C TYR A 16 -10.91 0.73 5.34
N ALA A 17 -11.98 0.94 4.59
CA ALA A 17 -12.39 2.25 4.11
C ALA A 17 -13.76 2.64 4.70
N ASP A 18 -13.84 3.83 5.27
CA ASP A 18 -15.09 4.44 5.72
C ASP A 18 -15.74 5.17 4.54
N ILE A 19 -16.64 4.46 3.87
CA ILE A 19 -17.39 4.94 2.71
C ILE A 19 -18.85 4.56 2.83
N LEU A 20 -19.75 5.37 2.27
CA LEU A 20 -21.18 5.05 2.16
C LEU A 20 -21.38 3.98 1.08
N ALA A 21 -21.00 2.75 1.39
CA ALA A 21 -21.15 1.63 0.48
C ALA A 21 -22.59 1.08 0.49
N PRO A 22 -23.24 0.95 -0.68
CA PRO A 22 -24.54 0.28 -0.78
C PRO A 22 -24.43 -1.22 -0.51
N ALA A 23 -25.46 -1.79 0.11
CA ALA A 23 -25.64 -3.24 0.21
C ALA A 23 -25.67 -3.87 -1.19
N GLY A 24 -25.01 -5.02 -1.34
CA GLY A 24 -24.84 -5.72 -2.61
C GLY A 24 -23.68 -5.20 -3.48
N SER A 25 -22.92 -4.19 -3.02
CA SER A 25 -21.73 -3.73 -3.73
C SER A 25 -20.48 -4.56 -3.39
N SER A 26 -19.57 -4.65 -4.36
CA SER A 26 -18.28 -5.32 -4.23
C SER A 26 -17.15 -4.33 -4.47
N TRP A 27 -16.15 -4.35 -3.59
CA TRP A 27 -15.06 -3.39 -3.57
C TRP A 27 -13.72 -4.12 -3.53
N HIS A 28 -12.71 -3.53 -4.12
CA HIS A 28 -11.32 -3.92 -3.95
C HIS A 28 -10.45 -2.66 -4.00
N CYS A 29 -9.28 -2.72 -3.39
CA CYS A 29 -8.30 -1.66 -3.39
C CYS A 29 -7.09 -2.09 -4.19
N LYS A 30 -6.71 -1.28 -5.18
CA LYS A 30 -5.42 -1.39 -5.85
C LYS A 30 -4.53 -0.26 -5.36
N TYR A 31 -3.29 -0.56 -4.99
CA TYR A 31 -2.27 0.45 -4.71
C TYR A 31 -1.03 0.21 -5.57
N GLU A 32 -0.27 1.28 -5.78
CA GLU A 32 1.06 1.26 -6.38
C GLU A 32 1.94 2.26 -5.62
N PHE A 33 3.22 1.91 -5.41
CA PHE A 33 4.18 2.85 -4.87
C PHE A 33 4.81 3.68 -5.99
N VAL A 34 4.86 5.00 -5.80
CA VAL A 34 5.49 5.93 -6.75
C VAL A 34 6.60 6.67 -6.03
N THR A 35 7.80 6.66 -6.59
CA THR A 35 8.98 7.27 -6.00
C THR A 35 9.77 8.12 -7.00
N GLY A 36 10.61 9.01 -6.48
CA GLY A 36 11.58 9.76 -7.28
C GLY A 36 12.66 8.86 -7.90
N PRO A 37 13.44 9.36 -8.87
CA PRO A 37 14.36 8.56 -9.69
C PRO A 37 15.56 7.97 -8.94
N ASP A 38 15.94 8.52 -7.79
CA ASP A 38 17.05 7.97 -6.98
C ASP A 38 16.61 6.77 -6.11
N TRP A 39 15.31 6.68 -5.81
CA TRP A 39 14.75 5.60 -5.01
C TRP A 39 14.58 4.34 -5.85
N LYS A 40 15.17 3.25 -5.37
CA LYS A 40 15.06 1.93 -5.97
C LYS A 40 14.35 0.99 -5.02
N VAL A 41 13.38 0.25 -5.52
CA VAL A 41 12.79 -0.86 -4.78
C VAL A 41 13.83 -1.96 -4.65
N ILE A 42 14.02 -2.47 -3.44
CA ILE A 42 14.96 -3.56 -3.14
C ILE A 42 14.27 -4.79 -2.53
N GLY A 43 12.97 -4.71 -2.25
CA GLY A 43 12.17 -5.83 -1.78
C GLY A 43 10.75 -5.43 -1.39
N GLY A 44 9.87 -6.43 -1.22
CA GLY A 44 8.45 -6.22 -0.94
C GLY A 44 7.60 -6.11 -2.20
N LEU A 45 6.38 -5.60 -2.05
CA LEU A 45 5.35 -5.55 -3.08
C LEU A 45 5.18 -4.13 -3.65
N GLU A 46 5.62 -3.94 -4.91
CA GLU A 46 5.57 -2.65 -5.63
C GLU A 46 4.15 -2.18 -5.94
N ALA A 47 3.27 -3.14 -6.22
CA ALA A 47 1.88 -2.91 -6.55
C ALA A 47 1.03 -4.07 -6.05
N GLY A 48 -0.15 -3.77 -5.55
CA GLY A 48 -0.98 -4.75 -4.87
C GLY A 48 -2.45 -4.59 -5.20
N LEU A 49 -3.17 -5.70 -5.19
CA LEU A 49 -4.63 -5.75 -5.28
C LEU A 49 -5.17 -6.50 -4.07
N SER A 50 -6.09 -5.88 -3.32
CA SER A 50 -6.74 -6.53 -2.19
C SER A 50 -7.68 -7.65 -2.65
N GLN A 51 -8.14 -8.45 -1.68
CA GLN A 51 -9.32 -9.27 -1.87
C GLN A 51 -10.56 -8.42 -2.21
N THR A 52 -11.56 -9.08 -2.78
CA THR A 52 -12.88 -8.47 -3.00
C THR A 52 -13.69 -8.51 -1.72
N SER A 53 -14.14 -7.35 -1.27
CA SER A 53 -14.97 -7.15 -0.09
C SER A 53 -16.40 -6.87 -0.52
N ASN A 54 -17.33 -7.69 -0.03
CA ASN A 54 -18.75 -7.56 -0.34
C ASN A 54 -19.48 -6.90 0.82
N VAL A 55 -20.24 -5.85 0.52
CA VAL A 55 -21.02 -5.10 1.51
C VAL A 55 -22.41 -5.67 1.58
N VAL A 56 -22.81 -6.13 2.76
CA VAL A 56 -24.12 -6.78 2.96
C VAL A 56 -25.13 -5.81 3.59
N ILE A 57 -24.67 -4.88 4.42
CA ILE A 57 -25.51 -3.89 5.11
C ILE A 57 -25.14 -2.49 4.60
N ASN A 58 -26.15 -1.66 4.34
CA ASN A 58 -25.94 -0.27 3.95
C ASN A 58 -25.15 0.48 5.02
N GLY A 59 -24.05 1.13 4.62
CA GLY A 59 -23.24 1.94 5.53
C GLY A 59 -22.23 1.15 6.36
N ASP A 60 -22.07 -0.16 6.13
CA ASP A 60 -20.94 -0.91 6.67
C ASP A 60 -19.62 -0.43 6.03
N ARG A 61 -18.55 -0.44 6.84
CA ARG A 61 -17.19 -0.21 6.37
C ARG A 61 -16.75 -1.31 5.41
N VAL A 62 -15.96 -0.94 4.40
CA VAL A 62 -15.36 -1.91 3.48
C VAL A 62 -14.07 -2.43 4.10
N VAL A 63 -14.11 -3.66 4.63
CA VAL A 63 -12.95 -4.31 5.25
C VAL A 63 -12.04 -4.88 4.16
N LEU A 64 -10.79 -4.43 4.07
CA LEU A 64 -9.82 -4.84 3.06
C LEU A 64 -8.72 -5.74 3.66
N ASN A 65 -8.24 -5.42 4.87
CA ASN A 65 -7.14 -6.10 5.57
C ASN A 65 -5.93 -6.37 4.67
N PHE A 66 -5.47 -5.33 3.97
CA PHE A 66 -4.51 -5.47 2.90
C PHE A 66 -3.11 -5.01 3.31
N PRO A 67 -2.10 -5.89 3.37
CA PRO A 67 -0.76 -5.52 3.82
C PRO A 67 -0.05 -4.56 2.85
N LEU A 68 0.73 -3.64 3.41
CA LEU A 68 1.67 -2.77 2.73
C LEU A 68 3.06 -3.16 3.20
N GLU A 69 3.90 -3.68 2.31
CA GLU A 69 5.28 -4.04 2.64
C GLU A 69 6.19 -3.71 1.47
N ILE A 70 7.11 -2.76 1.65
CA ILE A 70 8.09 -2.39 0.63
C ILE A 70 9.37 -1.84 1.25
N ASN A 71 10.48 -2.09 0.57
CA ASN A 71 11.80 -1.63 0.97
C ASN A 71 12.42 -0.84 -0.18
N PHE A 72 12.94 0.34 0.15
CA PHE A 72 13.61 1.23 -0.78
C PHE A 72 15.07 1.46 -0.40
N LYS A 73 15.85 1.74 -1.42
CA LYS A 73 17.24 2.18 -1.34
C LYS A 73 17.40 3.50 -2.09
N SER A 74 18.17 4.42 -1.53
CA SER A 74 18.57 5.69 -2.15
C SER A 74 20.05 5.95 -1.89
N THR A 75 20.63 6.88 -2.66
CA THR A 75 22.00 7.37 -2.46
C THR A 75 22.11 8.33 -1.27
N ASN A 76 20.99 8.92 -0.81
CA ASN A 76 20.97 9.90 0.27
C ASN A 76 19.57 9.97 0.96
N ILE A 77 19.36 10.86 1.93
CA ILE A 77 18.07 10.94 2.65
C ILE A 77 16.97 11.71 1.88
N TYR A 78 17.36 12.59 0.95
CA TYR A 78 16.44 13.38 0.14
C TYR A 78 15.92 12.60 -1.08
N GLY A 79 16.61 11.52 -1.45
CA GLY A 79 16.41 10.84 -2.73
C GLY A 79 16.89 11.65 -3.91
#